data_AF-A0A8J5GTD7-F1
#
_entry.id   AF-A0A8J5GTD7-F1
#
_cell.length_a   1.000
_cell.length_b   1.000
_cell.length_c   1.000
_cell.angle_alpha   90.00
_cell.angle_beta   90.00
_cell.angle_gamma   90.00
#
_symmetry.space_group_name_H-M   'P 1'
#
loop_
_entity.id
_entity.type
_entity.pdbx_description
1 polymer ?
#
loop_
_entity_poly.entity_id
_entity_poly.type
_entity_poly.pdbx_seq_one_letter_code
_entity_poly.pdbx_strand_id
1 'polypeptide(L)'
;MASGAEVESLSSENLLEWAQKDKRRFLHAVYRVGNLDRTIEFYTECLGMKLLRKRDIPEEKYSNAFLGFGPEDSHFVVELTYNYGVDKYDIGTGFGHFAIASEDVYKLVEDIRSKGGKIKREPGPVKGGTTVIAFVEDPDGYVFELIQRGPTPEPLCQVMLRVGDLERSIKFYEKACGMKLLRTKDNPDYKYTIAMLGYAEETESIVLELTYNYGVTEYTKGNAYAQVAISTEDVYKSGAVVDLVTKELGGKITRQPGPIPGINTKIVSFLDPDGWKTIRMDIAGMSWLPATARSWWVKTDESSQWQDVAFYSLCAAYSCVSAFALIQVVRIQLRVPEYGWTAQKVFLFMNFLVNGVRALVFGFHNHVLLFRPSVFALVLLDLPGLLFFSTYTLLVLSWAEIYHQARDLPSDKLRITYIIANCVIYFIQVFIWMYLWINDNRIVELVGNIFLAVISFVAALGFLVYGGSLFCLLRRFPAESKGRQKKLLEVGSVTAICFTCFLIRCLALGLSSAIGSGTSLDELGHPLLDFTFYMLTEILPSALVLYILRKLPQKSVSGRYHPIR
;
A
#
# COMPACT_ATOMS: atom_id res chain seq x y z
N MET A 1 -14.16 6.34 6.45
CA MET A 1 -15.59 6.14 6.75
C MET A 1 -16.53 7.23 6.21
N ALA A 2 -16.07 8.23 5.44
CA ALA A 2 -16.91 9.37 5.06
C ALA A 2 -17.75 9.23 3.76
N SER A 3 -17.50 8.23 2.89
CA SER A 3 -18.17 8.18 1.57
C SER A 3 -19.51 7.43 1.54
N GLY A 4 -19.69 6.37 2.32
CA GLY A 4 -20.91 5.55 2.26
C GLY A 4 -22.18 6.27 2.72
N ALA A 5 -22.08 7.08 3.78
CA ALA A 5 -23.21 7.83 4.33
C ALA A 5 -23.67 8.99 3.42
N GLU A 6 -22.77 9.57 2.62
CA GLU A 6 -23.14 10.61 1.64
C GLU A 6 -23.94 10.01 0.48
N VAL A 7 -23.66 8.77 0.07
CA VAL A 7 -24.33 8.12 -1.07
C VAL A 7 -25.80 7.83 -0.77
N GLU A 8 -26.16 7.46 0.47
CA GLU A 8 -27.56 7.21 0.87
C GLU A 8 -28.46 8.46 0.81
N SER A 9 -27.87 9.66 0.72
CA SER A 9 -28.59 10.94 0.66
C SER A 9 -28.84 11.48 -0.76
N LEU A 10 -28.28 10.84 -1.80
CA LEU A 10 -28.36 11.32 -3.18
C LEU A 10 -29.57 10.73 -3.92
N SER A 11 -30.31 11.58 -4.65
CA SER A 11 -31.36 11.11 -5.55
C SER A 11 -30.78 10.36 -6.76
N SER A 12 -31.59 9.50 -7.37
CA SER A 12 -31.24 8.77 -8.60
C SER A 12 -30.76 9.68 -9.74
N GLU A 13 -31.37 10.85 -9.90
CA GLU A 13 -30.99 11.83 -10.92
C GLU A 13 -29.60 12.42 -10.64
N ASN A 14 -29.32 12.77 -9.38
CA ASN A 14 -28.02 13.32 -8.98
C ASN A 14 -26.89 12.28 -9.17
N LEU A 15 -27.16 10.99 -8.97
CA LEU A 15 -26.18 9.92 -9.20
C LEU A 15 -25.85 9.74 -10.68
N LEU A 16 -26.85 9.75 -11.56
CA LEU A 16 -26.63 9.67 -13.01
C LEU A 16 -25.92 10.92 -13.53
N GLU A 17 -26.26 12.11 -13.01
CA GLU A 17 -25.55 13.34 -13.35
C GLU A 17 -24.08 13.31 -12.89
N TRP A 18 -23.82 12.80 -11.68
CA TRP A 18 -22.45 12.57 -11.22
C TRP A 18 -21.69 11.63 -12.16
N ALA A 19 -22.33 10.55 -12.62
CA ALA A 19 -21.69 9.62 -13.53
C ALA A 19 -21.27 10.26 -14.86
N GLN A 20 -21.98 11.28 -15.34
CA GLN A 20 -21.60 12.02 -16.54
C GLN A 20 -20.47 13.03 -16.30
N LYS A 21 -20.26 13.46 -15.04
CA LYS A 21 -19.26 14.46 -14.65
C LYS A 21 -17.95 13.84 -14.12
N ASP A 22 -17.98 12.59 -13.68
CA ASP A 22 -16.83 11.85 -13.16
C ASP A 22 -15.71 11.73 -14.21
N LYS A 23 -14.46 12.00 -13.81
CA LYS A 23 -13.29 11.96 -14.69
C LYS A 23 -12.74 10.55 -14.79
N ARG A 24 -13.18 9.84 -15.81
CA ARG A 24 -12.85 8.42 -16.03
C ARG A 24 -11.84 8.24 -17.15
N ARG A 25 -11.03 7.19 -17.02
CA ARG A 25 -10.05 6.75 -18.01
C ARG A 25 -10.01 5.23 -18.03
N PHE A 26 -9.94 4.63 -19.22
CA PHE A 26 -9.59 3.22 -19.33
C PHE A 26 -8.15 2.98 -18.86
N LEU A 27 -7.95 1.99 -18.01
CA LEU A 27 -6.65 1.69 -17.41
C LEU A 27 -5.97 0.54 -18.14
N HIS A 28 -6.62 -0.63 -18.12
CA HIS A 28 -6.09 -1.83 -18.74
C HIS A 28 -7.16 -2.88 -19.02
N ALA A 29 -6.86 -3.78 -19.97
CA ALA A 29 -7.59 -5.03 -20.15
C ALA A 29 -6.83 -6.16 -19.47
N VAL A 30 -7.50 -6.93 -18.61
CA VAL A 30 -6.94 -8.11 -17.94
C VAL A 30 -7.36 -9.36 -18.67
N TYR A 31 -6.40 -10.20 -19.02
CA TYR A 31 -6.66 -11.50 -19.63
C TYR A 31 -5.53 -12.48 -19.38
N ARG A 32 -5.85 -13.76 -19.53
CA ARG A 32 -4.97 -14.86 -19.11
C ARG A 32 -4.17 -15.42 -20.28
N VAL A 33 -2.93 -15.80 -20.00
CA VAL A 33 -2.00 -16.35 -21.00
C VAL A 33 -1.40 -17.66 -20.51
N GLY A 34 -1.20 -18.61 -21.41
CA GLY A 34 -0.65 -19.92 -21.09
C GLY A 34 0.87 -19.91 -20.90
N ASN A 35 1.56 -18.94 -21.49
CA ASN A 35 3.00 -18.76 -21.32
C ASN A 35 3.36 -17.27 -21.31
N LEU A 36 3.69 -16.74 -20.14
CA LEU A 36 3.91 -15.31 -19.95
C LEU A 36 5.08 -14.77 -20.78
N ASP A 37 6.21 -15.48 -20.80
CA ASP A 37 7.43 -14.99 -21.47
C ASP A 37 7.26 -15.02 -23.00
N ARG A 38 6.62 -16.06 -23.54
CA ARG A 38 6.28 -16.14 -24.97
C ARG A 38 5.38 -14.99 -25.40
N THR A 39 4.39 -14.62 -24.60
CA THR A 39 3.47 -13.53 -24.94
C THR A 39 4.14 -12.16 -24.77
N ILE A 40 5.02 -11.98 -23.78
CA ILE A 40 5.84 -10.77 -23.65
C ILE A 40 6.75 -10.60 -24.87
N GLU A 41 7.45 -11.66 -25.28
CA GLU A 41 8.31 -11.64 -26.47
C GLU A 41 7.51 -11.30 -27.72
N PHE A 42 6.37 -11.96 -27.94
CA PHE A 42 5.49 -11.65 -29.08
C PHE A 42 5.03 -10.18 -29.08
N TYR A 43 4.60 -9.63 -27.95
CA TYR A 43 4.10 -8.24 -27.90
C TYR A 43 5.20 -7.21 -28.06
N THR A 44 6.38 -7.47 -27.50
CA THR A 44 7.52 -6.55 -27.60
C THR A 44 8.14 -6.60 -28.99
N GLU A 45 8.36 -7.79 -29.52
CA GLU A 45 9.00 -7.96 -30.82
C GLU A 45 8.02 -7.75 -31.97
N CYS A 46 6.86 -8.39 -31.98
CA CYS A 46 5.94 -8.33 -33.12
C CYS A 46 5.07 -7.07 -33.09
N LEU A 47 4.51 -6.71 -31.92
CA LEU A 47 3.55 -5.60 -31.81
C LEU A 47 4.18 -4.26 -31.41
N GLY A 48 5.48 -4.25 -31.05
CA GLY A 48 6.20 -3.03 -30.67
C GLY A 48 5.81 -2.46 -29.31
N MET A 49 5.16 -3.24 -28.44
CA MET A 49 4.84 -2.84 -27.08
C MET A 49 6.10 -2.82 -26.19
N LYS A 50 6.00 -2.18 -25.03
CA LYS A 50 7.03 -2.18 -23.99
C LYS A 50 6.51 -2.95 -22.79
N LEU A 51 7.37 -3.81 -22.22
CA LEU A 51 7.14 -4.35 -20.88
C LEU A 51 7.32 -3.22 -19.86
N LEU A 52 6.23 -2.81 -19.21
CA LEU A 52 6.22 -1.69 -18.26
C LEU A 52 6.53 -2.15 -16.85
N ARG A 53 5.94 -3.29 -16.47
CA ARG A 53 6.05 -3.88 -15.14
C ARG A 53 5.76 -5.37 -15.20
N LYS A 54 6.46 -6.15 -14.38
CA LYS A 54 6.21 -7.58 -14.16
C LYS A 54 6.18 -7.81 -12.66
N ARG A 55 5.18 -8.53 -12.17
CA ARG A 55 5.01 -8.84 -10.75
C ARG A 55 4.74 -10.32 -10.60
N ASP A 56 5.45 -10.97 -9.69
CA ASP A 56 5.22 -12.36 -9.36
C ASP A 56 4.55 -12.45 -7.99
N ILE A 57 3.52 -13.30 -7.86
CA ILE A 57 2.77 -13.51 -6.62
C ILE A 57 2.76 -15.02 -6.31
N PRO A 58 3.88 -15.59 -5.82
CA PRO A 58 3.99 -17.03 -5.57
C PRO A 58 2.97 -17.58 -4.57
N GLU A 59 2.56 -16.75 -3.61
CA GLU A 59 1.58 -17.06 -2.57
C GLU A 59 0.20 -17.40 -3.15
N GLU A 60 -0.19 -16.70 -4.23
CA GLU A 60 -1.46 -16.90 -4.94
C GLU A 60 -1.28 -17.67 -6.27
N LYS A 61 -0.04 -18.09 -6.57
CA LYS A 61 0.34 -18.90 -7.75
C LYS A 61 0.01 -18.27 -9.10
N TYR A 62 0.28 -16.97 -9.25
CA TYR A 62 0.25 -16.31 -10.55
C TYR A 62 1.32 -15.23 -10.69
N SER A 63 1.61 -14.85 -11.93
CA SER A 63 2.40 -13.67 -12.27
C SER A 63 1.61 -12.75 -13.19
N ASN A 64 1.80 -11.44 -13.04
CA ASN A 64 1.31 -10.44 -13.97
C ASN A 64 2.43 -9.80 -14.79
N ALA A 65 2.10 -9.39 -16.01
CA ALA A 65 2.90 -8.48 -16.80
C ALA A 65 2.03 -7.38 -17.42
N PHE A 66 2.49 -6.14 -17.35
CA PHE A 66 1.82 -4.97 -17.91
C PHE A 66 2.58 -4.50 -19.15
N LEU A 67 1.91 -4.46 -20.30
CA LEU A 67 2.51 -4.07 -21.57
C LEU A 67 1.67 -3.02 -22.31
N GLY A 68 2.32 -2.09 -22.99
CA GLY A 68 1.65 -1.06 -23.78
C GLY A 68 2.62 -0.17 -24.54
N PHE A 69 2.13 0.91 -25.12
CA PHE A 69 2.95 1.84 -25.91
C PHE A 69 3.55 3.00 -25.10
N GLY A 70 3.08 3.19 -23.88
CA GLY A 70 3.55 4.20 -22.93
C GLY A 70 3.23 3.86 -21.48
N PRO A 71 3.54 4.75 -20.53
CA PRO A 71 3.37 4.49 -19.11
C PRO A 71 1.89 4.36 -18.68
N GLU A 72 1.62 3.48 -17.71
CA GLU A 72 0.26 3.10 -17.22
C GLU A 72 -0.58 4.29 -16.72
N ASP A 73 0.06 5.41 -16.36
CA ASP A 73 -0.61 6.61 -15.84
C ASP A 73 -1.33 7.43 -16.93
N SER A 74 -0.89 7.30 -18.17
CA SER A 74 -1.33 8.09 -19.32
C SER A 74 -1.80 7.25 -20.49
N HIS A 75 -1.44 5.95 -20.53
CA HIS A 75 -1.82 5.04 -21.61
C HIS A 75 -2.70 3.90 -21.09
N PHE A 76 -3.46 3.32 -21.99
CA PHE A 76 -4.10 2.02 -21.83
C PHE A 76 -3.10 0.90 -22.06
N VAL A 77 -3.14 -0.12 -21.21
CA VAL A 77 -2.18 -1.23 -21.25
C VAL A 77 -2.90 -2.57 -21.17
N VAL A 78 -2.21 -3.65 -21.54
CA VAL A 78 -2.68 -5.01 -21.27
C VAL A 78 -2.07 -5.50 -19.97
N GLU A 79 -2.89 -6.07 -19.10
CA GLU A 79 -2.47 -6.84 -17.94
C GLU A 79 -2.60 -8.32 -18.27
N LEU A 80 -1.47 -8.97 -18.48
CA LEU A 80 -1.37 -10.41 -18.66
C LEU A 80 -1.39 -11.08 -17.29
N THR A 81 -2.17 -12.15 -17.15
CA THR A 81 -2.15 -13.01 -15.96
C THR A 81 -1.76 -14.43 -16.34
N TYR A 82 -0.63 -14.90 -15.84
CA TYR A 82 -0.21 -16.30 -15.97
C TYR A 82 -0.46 -17.03 -14.65
N ASN A 83 -1.32 -18.05 -14.66
CA ASN A 83 -1.54 -18.90 -13.50
C ASN A 83 -0.62 -20.11 -13.59
N TYR A 84 0.07 -20.44 -12.50
CA TYR A 84 1.12 -21.46 -12.53
C TYR A 84 0.58 -22.82 -12.98
N GLY A 85 1.20 -23.38 -14.03
CA GLY A 85 0.84 -24.69 -14.55
C GLY A 85 -0.45 -24.73 -15.37
N VAL A 86 -1.04 -23.58 -15.69
CA VAL A 86 -2.17 -23.47 -16.62
C VAL A 86 -1.66 -22.91 -17.94
N ASP A 87 -1.64 -23.73 -18.98
CA ASP A 87 -0.98 -23.46 -20.26
C ASP A 87 -1.95 -23.13 -21.41
N LYS A 88 -3.26 -23.17 -21.16
CA LYS A 88 -4.28 -22.86 -22.16
C LYS A 88 -5.57 -22.36 -21.52
N TYR A 89 -6.23 -21.44 -22.22
CA TYR A 89 -7.55 -20.91 -21.87
C TYR A 89 -8.52 -21.03 -23.04
N ASP A 90 -9.81 -20.99 -22.74
CA ASP A 90 -10.88 -20.86 -23.72
C ASP A 90 -11.21 -19.37 -23.90
N ILE A 91 -11.00 -18.84 -25.10
CA ILE A 91 -11.33 -17.45 -25.44
C ILE A 91 -12.85 -17.23 -25.49
N GLY A 92 -13.61 -18.28 -25.79
CA GLY A 92 -15.04 -18.18 -26.07
C GLY A 92 -15.34 -17.47 -27.39
N THR A 93 -16.63 -17.28 -27.65
CA THR A 93 -17.13 -16.66 -28.90
C THR A 93 -17.51 -15.20 -28.72
N GLY A 94 -17.53 -14.69 -27.49
CA GLY A 94 -17.92 -13.32 -27.19
C GLY A 94 -16.80 -12.31 -27.35
N PHE A 95 -15.56 -12.69 -27.03
CA PHE A 95 -14.43 -11.79 -27.16
C PHE A 95 -14.15 -11.55 -28.66
N GLY A 96 -14.01 -10.28 -29.03
CA GLY A 96 -13.74 -9.86 -30.40
C GLY A 96 -12.26 -9.83 -30.68
N HIS A 97 -11.63 -8.72 -30.28
CA HIS A 97 -10.23 -8.43 -30.50
C HIS A 97 -9.77 -7.27 -29.60
N PHE A 98 -8.45 -7.07 -29.53
CA PHE A 98 -7.86 -5.77 -29.23
C PHE A 98 -7.48 -5.06 -30.53
N ALA A 99 -7.36 -3.74 -30.56
CA ALA A 99 -6.90 -3.04 -31.76
C ALA A 99 -5.66 -2.18 -31.51
N ILE A 100 -4.76 -2.17 -32.49
CA ILE A 100 -3.56 -1.35 -32.53
C ILE A 100 -3.64 -0.43 -33.76
N ALA A 101 -3.67 0.87 -33.52
CA ALA A 101 -3.53 1.88 -34.56
C ALA A 101 -2.05 2.01 -34.97
N SER A 102 -1.79 2.03 -36.28
CA SER A 102 -0.46 2.22 -36.87
C SER A 102 -0.55 3.12 -38.09
N GLU A 103 0.50 3.89 -38.37
CA GLU A 103 0.57 4.73 -39.58
C GLU A 103 0.75 3.91 -40.86
N ASP A 104 1.39 2.75 -40.76
CA ASP A 104 1.63 1.84 -41.87
C ASP A 104 1.33 0.39 -41.42
N VAL A 105 0.13 -0.08 -41.74
CA VAL A 105 -0.31 -1.43 -41.39
C VAL A 105 0.34 -2.48 -42.28
N TYR A 106 0.65 -2.16 -43.54
CA TYR A 106 1.34 -3.10 -44.43
C TYR A 106 2.73 -3.43 -43.88
N LYS A 107 3.49 -2.40 -43.51
CA LYS A 107 4.81 -2.58 -42.89
C LYS A 107 4.72 -3.34 -41.57
N LEU A 108 3.77 -2.99 -40.70
CA LEU A 108 3.60 -3.70 -39.42
C LEU A 108 3.27 -5.19 -39.63
N VAL A 109 2.42 -5.52 -40.62
CA VAL A 109 2.13 -6.92 -40.96
C VAL A 109 3.39 -7.65 -41.47
N GLU A 110 4.20 -7.04 -42.33
CA GLU A 110 5.46 -7.64 -42.78
C GLU A 110 6.44 -7.86 -41.61
N ASP A 111 6.57 -6.88 -40.72
CA ASP A 111 7.43 -6.97 -39.53
C ASP A 111 6.97 -8.13 -38.62
N ILE A 112 5.66 -8.24 -38.37
CA ILE A 112 5.07 -9.35 -37.60
C ILE A 112 5.31 -10.69 -38.29
N ARG A 113 5.10 -10.77 -39.61
CA ARG A 113 5.32 -11.99 -40.40
C ARG A 113 6.78 -12.43 -40.34
N SER A 114 7.72 -11.49 -40.45
CA SER A 114 9.17 -11.78 -40.39
C SER A 114 9.62 -12.38 -39.05
N LYS A 115 8.88 -12.08 -37.98
CA LYS A 115 9.09 -12.58 -36.61
C LYS A 115 8.27 -13.84 -36.30
N GLY A 116 7.60 -14.42 -37.31
CA GLY A 116 6.82 -15.65 -37.17
C GLY A 116 5.41 -15.47 -36.62
N GLY A 117 4.90 -14.23 -36.55
CA GLY A 117 3.53 -13.95 -36.13
C GLY A 117 2.48 -14.43 -37.13
N LYS A 118 1.31 -14.82 -36.63
CA LYS A 118 0.25 -15.43 -37.44
C LYS A 118 -0.70 -14.36 -37.98
N ILE A 119 -0.63 -14.10 -39.29
CA ILE A 119 -1.57 -13.20 -39.98
C ILE A 119 -2.86 -13.95 -40.27
N LYS A 120 -3.97 -13.51 -39.65
CA LYS A 120 -5.32 -14.08 -39.82
C LYS A 120 -6.08 -13.44 -40.97
N ARG A 121 -5.79 -12.16 -41.25
CA ARG A 121 -6.30 -11.41 -42.39
C ARG A 121 -5.22 -10.47 -42.88
N GLU A 122 -4.91 -10.56 -44.16
CA GLU A 122 -3.96 -9.69 -44.85
C GLU A 122 -4.43 -8.22 -44.88
N PRO A 123 -3.50 -7.25 -44.90
CA PRO A 123 -3.80 -5.84 -44.86
C PRO A 123 -4.57 -5.43 -46.13
N GLY A 124 -5.68 -4.75 -45.92
CA GLY A 124 -6.48 -4.20 -47.00
C GLY A 124 -7.70 -3.45 -46.48
N PRO A 125 -8.45 -2.75 -47.35
CA PRO A 125 -9.62 -2.01 -46.94
C PRO A 125 -10.64 -2.90 -46.21
N VAL A 126 -11.27 -2.38 -45.16
CA VAL A 126 -12.40 -3.01 -44.50
C VAL A 126 -13.53 -3.25 -45.51
N LYS A 127 -14.22 -4.39 -45.41
CA LYS A 127 -15.34 -4.69 -46.31
C LYS A 127 -16.41 -3.59 -46.18
N GLY A 128 -16.72 -2.92 -47.29
CA GLY A 128 -17.66 -1.78 -47.30
C GLY A 128 -17.09 -0.48 -46.69
N GLY A 129 -15.77 -0.29 -46.71
CA GLY A 129 -15.12 0.96 -46.30
C GLY A 129 -13.74 1.14 -46.92
N THR A 130 -13.06 2.22 -46.52
CA THR A 130 -11.75 2.61 -47.07
C THR A 130 -10.60 2.42 -46.09
N THR A 131 -10.88 2.29 -44.79
CA THR A 131 -9.86 2.09 -43.74
C THR A 131 -9.12 0.78 -43.97
N VAL A 132 -7.80 0.84 -44.08
CA VAL A 132 -6.94 -0.35 -44.19
C VAL A 132 -6.85 -1.02 -42.84
N ILE A 133 -7.15 -2.31 -42.80
CA ILE A 133 -7.08 -3.13 -41.59
C ILE A 133 -6.43 -4.49 -41.88
N ALA A 134 -5.81 -5.09 -40.86
CA ALA A 134 -5.34 -6.47 -40.85
C ALA A 134 -5.71 -7.14 -39.53
N PHE A 135 -5.67 -8.48 -39.47
CA PHE A 135 -5.83 -9.21 -38.21
C PHE A 135 -4.64 -10.12 -37.98
N VAL A 136 -4.11 -10.09 -36.76
CA VAL A 136 -3.03 -10.94 -36.28
C VAL A 136 -3.53 -11.73 -35.09
N GLU A 137 -3.07 -12.97 -34.96
CA GLU A 137 -3.37 -13.84 -33.83
C GLU A 137 -2.13 -14.00 -32.95
N ASP A 138 -2.30 -13.81 -31.64
CA ASP A 138 -1.25 -13.97 -30.65
C ASP A 138 -1.00 -15.46 -30.29
N PRO A 139 -0.02 -15.76 -29.41
CA PRO A 139 0.29 -17.13 -29.01
C PRO A 139 -0.86 -17.95 -28.41
N ASP A 140 -1.81 -17.30 -27.74
CA ASP A 140 -2.93 -17.91 -27.03
C ASP A 140 -4.23 -17.94 -27.87
N GLY A 141 -4.24 -17.24 -29.01
CA GLY A 141 -5.36 -17.18 -29.96
C GLY A 141 -6.14 -15.86 -29.92
N TYR A 142 -5.74 -14.89 -29.11
CA TYR A 142 -6.34 -13.55 -29.09
C TYR A 142 -6.06 -12.84 -30.40
N VAL A 143 -7.09 -12.16 -30.90
CA VAL A 143 -7.01 -11.44 -32.15
C VAL A 143 -6.66 -9.98 -31.88
N PHE A 144 -5.70 -9.46 -32.64
CA PHE A 144 -5.36 -8.05 -32.71
C PHE A 144 -5.74 -7.50 -34.09
N GLU A 145 -6.63 -6.51 -34.12
CA GLU A 145 -6.88 -5.70 -35.31
C GLU A 145 -5.76 -4.66 -35.46
N LEU A 146 -5.18 -4.55 -36.64
CA LEU A 146 -4.24 -3.49 -36.97
C LEU A 146 -4.99 -2.48 -37.84
N ILE A 147 -5.08 -1.23 -37.40
CA ILE A 147 -5.89 -0.20 -38.07
C ILE A 147 -5.00 0.92 -38.57
N GLN A 148 -5.05 1.20 -39.87
CA GLN A 148 -4.24 2.27 -40.42
C GLN A 148 -4.87 3.63 -40.11
N ARG A 149 -4.17 4.42 -39.29
CA ARG A 149 -4.59 5.77 -38.86
C ARG A 149 -3.38 6.69 -38.85
N GLY A 150 -3.61 8.01 -38.85
CA GLY A 150 -2.54 8.96 -38.59
C GLY A 150 -1.95 8.81 -37.17
N PRO A 151 -0.94 9.61 -36.83
CA PRO A 151 -0.35 9.60 -35.50
C PRO A 151 -1.42 9.70 -34.41
N THR A 152 -1.36 8.81 -33.42
CA THR A 152 -2.29 8.79 -32.28
C THR A 152 -1.52 8.78 -30.96
N PRO A 153 -2.02 9.48 -29.92
CA PRO A 153 -1.45 9.37 -28.59
C PRO A 153 -1.70 8.01 -27.93
N GLU A 154 -2.67 7.21 -28.43
CA GLU A 154 -3.03 5.92 -27.85
C GLU A 154 -3.09 4.84 -28.95
N PRO A 155 -1.96 4.17 -29.26
CA PRO A 155 -1.95 3.14 -30.29
C PRO A 155 -2.81 1.93 -29.92
N LEU A 156 -2.89 1.53 -28.64
CA LEU A 156 -3.77 0.43 -28.21
C LEU A 156 -5.20 0.96 -28.04
N CYS A 157 -5.95 0.99 -29.14
CA CYS A 157 -7.08 1.90 -29.31
C CYS A 157 -8.46 1.24 -29.18
N GLN A 158 -8.58 -0.09 -29.11
CA GLN A 158 -9.89 -0.74 -28.93
C GLN A 158 -9.83 -2.00 -28.06
N VAL A 159 -10.91 -2.21 -27.30
CA VAL A 159 -11.35 -3.53 -26.83
C VAL A 159 -12.69 -3.81 -27.50
N MET A 160 -12.79 -4.88 -28.29
CA MET A 160 -14.03 -5.26 -28.97
C MET A 160 -14.70 -6.45 -28.30
N LEU A 161 -15.97 -6.28 -27.92
CA LEU A 161 -16.80 -7.30 -27.30
C LEU A 161 -18.10 -7.49 -28.08
N ARG A 162 -18.51 -8.75 -28.27
CA ARG A 162 -19.82 -9.05 -28.85
C ARG A 162 -20.92 -8.98 -27.80
N VAL A 163 -22.08 -8.45 -28.21
CA VAL A 163 -23.27 -8.28 -27.38
C VAL A 163 -24.51 -8.77 -28.12
N GLY A 164 -25.50 -9.25 -27.36
CA GLY A 164 -26.76 -9.76 -27.89
C GLY A 164 -27.81 -8.71 -28.20
N ASP A 165 -27.68 -7.52 -27.61
CA ASP A 165 -28.56 -6.36 -27.84
C ASP A 165 -27.71 -5.08 -27.79
N LEU A 166 -27.50 -4.45 -28.95
CA LEU A 166 -26.63 -3.27 -29.05
C LEU A 166 -27.23 -2.05 -28.36
N GLU A 167 -28.54 -1.81 -28.49
CA GLU A 167 -29.19 -0.63 -27.92
C GLU A 167 -29.20 -0.69 -26.40
N ARG A 168 -29.51 -1.86 -25.82
CA ARG A 168 -29.43 -2.09 -24.38
C ARG A 168 -28.01 -1.87 -23.86
N SER A 169 -27.01 -2.37 -24.59
CA SER A 169 -25.61 -2.26 -24.21
C SER A 169 -25.13 -0.80 -24.27
N ILE A 170 -25.46 -0.05 -25.32
CA ILE A 170 -25.15 1.38 -25.42
C ILE A 170 -25.73 2.12 -24.21
N LYS A 171 -27.03 1.96 -23.94
CA LYS A 171 -27.70 2.61 -22.79
C LYS A 171 -27.05 2.24 -21.46
N PHE A 172 -26.62 0.98 -21.31
CA PHE A 172 -25.92 0.53 -20.12
C PHE A 172 -24.60 1.27 -19.93
N TYR A 173 -23.74 1.32 -20.95
CA TYR A 173 -22.44 1.99 -20.83
C TYR A 173 -22.55 3.52 -20.74
N GLU A 174 -23.55 4.14 -21.37
CA GLU A 174 -23.85 5.56 -21.19
C GLU A 174 -24.26 5.86 -19.75
N LYS A 175 -25.21 5.10 -19.17
CA LYS A 175 -25.73 5.36 -17.82
C LYS A 175 -24.79 4.87 -16.72
N ALA A 176 -24.35 3.61 -16.76
CA ALA A 176 -23.54 2.99 -15.71
C ALA A 176 -22.10 3.48 -15.73
N CYS A 177 -21.57 3.77 -16.92
CA CYS A 177 -20.17 4.07 -17.11
C CYS A 177 -19.89 5.52 -17.53
N GLY A 178 -20.92 6.33 -17.82
CA GLY A 178 -20.75 7.71 -18.28
C GLY A 178 -19.97 7.81 -19.59
N MET A 179 -19.99 6.74 -20.40
CA MET A 179 -19.33 6.76 -21.70
C MET A 179 -20.18 7.56 -22.69
N LYS A 180 -19.52 8.20 -23.66
CA LYS A 180 -20.20 8.81 -24.81
C LYS A 180 -20.27 7.79 -25.94
N LEU A 181 -21.42 7.71 -26.60
CA LEU A 181 -21.53 7.05 -27.89
C LEU A 181 -20.83 7.92 -28.95
N LEU A 182 -19.68 7.46 -29.45
CA LEU A 182 -18.84 8.20 -30.39
C LEU A 182 -19.26 7.94 -31.84
N ARG A 183 -19.59 6.69 -32.15
CA ARG A 183 -19.96 6.27 -33.49
C ARG A 183 -20.84 5.03 -33.44
N THR A 184 -21.81 4.97 -34.34
CA THR A 184 -22.50 3.73 -34.71
C THR A 184 -22.34 3.51 -36.21
N LYS A 185 -22.25 2.24 -36.62
CA LYS A 185 -22.25 1.87 -38.04
C LYS A 185 -22.98 0.55 -38.21
N ASP A 186 -24.06 0.60 -38.98
CA ASP A 186 -24.77 -0.58 -39.41
C ASP A 186 -24.21 -1.10 -40.75
N ASN A 187 -24.13 -2.42 -40.88
CA ASN A 187 -23.62 -3.10 -42.08
C ASN A 187 -24.54 -4.27 -42.46
N PRO A 188 -25.67 -4.00 -43.14
CA PRO A 188 -26.67 -5.02 -43.44
C PRO A 188 -26.16 -6.12 -44.38
N ASP A 189 -25.23 -5.79 -45.29
CA ASP A 189 -24.64 -6.75 -46.24
C ASP A 189 -23.89 -7.88 -45.51
N TYR A 190 -23.27 -7.55 -44.38
CA TYR A 190 -22.52 -8.48 -43.55
C TYR A 190 -23.23 -8.82 -42.23
N LYS A 191 -24.48 -8.35 -42.06
CA LYS A 191 -25.37 -8.65 -40.94
C LYS A 191 -24.78 -8.36 -39.56
N TYR A 192 -24.15 -7.20 -39.41
CA TYR A 192 -23.66 -6.74 -38.11
C TYR A 192 -23.81 -5.21 -37.94
N THR A 193 -23.90 -4.78 -36.69
CA THR A 193 -23.89 -3.36 -36.30
C THR A 193 -22.83 -3.17 -35.22
N ILE A 194 -22.07 -2.08 -35.31
CA ILE A 194 -21.06 -1.71 -34.29
C ILE A 194 -21.39 -0.39 -33.61
N ALA A 195 -20.96 -0.27 -32.36
CA ALA A 195 -20.96 0.98 -31.59
C ALA A 195 -19.60 1.20 -30.92
N MET A 196 -19.07 2.42 -31.01
CA MET A 196 -17.85 2.86 -30.34
C MET A 196 -18.22 3.72 -29.16
N LEU A 197 -17.80 3.33 -27.95
CA LEU A 197 -18.04 4.07 -26.72
C LEU A 197 -16.73 4.44 -26.03
N GLY A 198 -16.65 5.66 -25.50
CA GLY A 198 -15.43 6.11 -24.82
C GLY A 198 -15.58 7.39 -24.02
N TYR A 199 -14.44 7.90 -23.53
CA TYR A 199 -14.36 9.12 -22.72
C TYR A 199 -13.75 10.32 -23.47
N ALA A 200 -13.18 10.08 -24.65
CA ALA A 200 -12.58 11.08 -25.54
C ALA A 200 -12.86 10.69 -27.01
N GLU A 201 -12.35 11.48 -27.95
CA GLU A 201 -12.49 11.21 -29.39
C GLU A 201 -11.90 9.85 -29.80
N GLU A 202 -12.54 9.16 -30.75
CA GLU A 202 -12.20 7.78 -31.16
C GLU A 202 -10.75 7.63 -31.66
N THR A 203 -10.15 8.69 -32.19
CA THR A 203 -8.78 8.69 -32.73
C THR A 203 -7.71 9.07 -31.70
N GLU A 204 -8.12 9.60 -30.54
CA GLU A 204 -7.22 10.13 -29.52
C GLU A 204 -7.15 9.25 -28.26
N SER A 205 -7.98 8.22 -28.16
CA SER A 205 -8.07 7.38 -26.97
C SER A 205 -8.57 6.00 -27.30
N ILE A 206 -8.48 5.10 -26.32
CA ILE A 206 -9.09 3.79 -26.41
C ILE A 206 -10.62 3.88 -26.32
N VAL A 207 -11.29 3.08 -27.14
CA VAL A 207 -12.74 2.90 -27.13
C VAL A 207 -13.13 1.45 -26.84
N LEU A 208 -14.31 1.29 -26.25
CA LEU A 208 -15.01 0.03 -26.20
C LEU A 208 -15.83 -0.11 -27.49
N GLU A 209 -15.46 -1.07 -28.33
CA GLU A 209 -16.25 -1.45 -29.49
C GLU A 209 -17.24 -2.55 -29.11
N LEU A 210 -18.53 -2.31 -29.34
CA LEU A 210 -19.57 -3.31 -29.17
C LEU A 210 -20.04 -3.77 -30.54
N THR A 211 -20.02 -5.08 -30.79
CA THR A 211 -20.50 -5.66 -32.04
C THR A 211 -21.74 -6.52 -31.79
N TYR A 212 -22.81 -6.21 -32.51
CA TYR A 212 -24.01 -7.03 -32.60
C TYR A 212 -24.05 -7.73 -33.97
N ASN A 213 -24.25 -9.05 -33.97
CA ASN A 213 -24.51 -9.81 -35.19
C ASN A 213 -26.00 -10.14 -35.26
N TYR A 214 -26.61 -9.97 -36.43
CA TYR A 214 -28.07 -10.05 -36.56
C TYR A 214 -28.59 -11.42 -36.13
N GLY A 215 -29.55 -11.40 -35.19
CA GLY A 215 -30.18 -12.62 -34.67
C GLY A 215 -29.31 -13.44 -33.72
N VAL A 216 -28.10 -12.99 -33.37
CA VAL A 216 -27.23 -13.67 -32.40
C VAL A 216 -27.28 -12.94 -31.06
N THR A 217 -27.96 -13.54 -30.08
CA THR A 217 -28.24 -12.91 -28.78
C THR A 217 -27.34 -13.40 -27.65
N GLU A 218 -26.58 -14.47 -27.86
CA GLU A 218 -25.74 -15.09 -26.82
C GLU A 218 -24.37 -15.47 -27.37
N TYR A 219 -23.35 -15.33 -26.52
CA TYR A 219 -21.98 -15.73 -26.80
C TYR A 219 -21.35 -16.35 -25.55
N THR A 220 -20.45 -17.30 -25.75
CA THR A 220 -19.66 -17.85 -24.66
C THR A 220 -18.57 -16.85 -24.28
N LYS A 221 -18.41 -16.57 -22.99
CA LYS A 221 -17.38 -15.64 -22.49
C LYS A 221 -15.98 -16.27 -22.45
N GLY A 222 -15.93 -17.60 -22.47
CA GLY A 222 -14.72 -18.34 -22.21
C GLY A 222 -14.23 -18.11 -20.77
N ASN A 223 -12.97 -18.46 -20.53
CA ASN A 223 -12.26 -18.21 -19.28
C ASN A 223 -10.92 -17.49 -19.51
N ALA A 224 -10.64 -17.03 -20.73
CA ALA A 224 -9.40 -16.36 -21.08
C ALA A 224 -9.45 -14.85 -20.76
N TYR A 225 -10.34 -14.09 -21.43
CA TYR A 225 -10.57 -12.67 -21.11
C TYR A 225 -11.18 -12.54 -19.71
N ALA A 226 -10.65 -11.64 -18.88
CA ALA A 226 -11.12 -11.46 -17.51
C ALA A 226 -12.01 -10.23 -17.35
N GLN A 227 -11.49 -9.02 -17.64
CA GLN A 227 -12.19 -7.77 -17.39
C GLN A 227 -11.48 -6.55 -18.02
N VAL A 228 -12.19 -5.43 -18.10
CA VAL A 228 -11.59 -4.11 -18.32
C VAL A 228 -11.59 -3.30 -17.03
N ALA A 229 -10.49 -2.60 -16.74
CA ALA A 229 -10.39 -1.69 -15.61
C ALA A 229 -10.54 -0.24 -16.08
N ILE A 230 -11.34 0.53 -15.33
CA ILE A 230 -11.61 1.93 -15.61
C ILE A 230 -11.47 2.72 -14.32
N SER A 231 -10.80 3.87 -14.36
CA SER A 231 -10.70 4.75 -13.20
C SER A 231 -12.04 5.39 -12.85
N THR A 232 -12.15 5.86 -11.60
CA THR A 232 -13.22 6.73 -11.11
C THR A 232 -12.70 7.59 -9.97
N GLU A 233 -13.30 8.76 -9.76
CA GLU A 233 -13.02 9.57 -8.57
C GLU A 233 -13.62 8.95 -7.29
N ASP A 234 -14.67 8.14 -7.39
CA ASP A 234 -15.33 7.53 -6.23
C ASP A 234 -15.98 6.18 -6.60
N VAL A 235 -15.42 5.09 -6.07
CA VAL A 235 -15.97 3.74 -6.30
C VAL A 235 -17.31 3.49 -5.63
N TYR A 236 -17.65 4.22 -4.55
CA TYR A 236 -18.93 4.06 -3.86
C TYR A 236 -20.06 4.68 -4.68
N LYS A 237 -19.84 5.90 -5.19
CA LYS A 237 -20.79 6.55 -6.12
C LYS A 237 -20.89 5.75 -7.43
N SER A 238 -19.77 5.26 -7.96
CA SER A 238 -19.78 4.34 -9.11
C SER A 238 -20.61 3.09 -8.83
N GLY A 239 -20.44 2.47 -7.66
CA GLY A 239 -21.18 1.28 -7.26
C GLY A 239 -22.69 1.53 -7.17
N ALA A 240 -23.11 2.66 -6.60
CA ALA A 240 -24.53 3.02 -6.51
C ALA A 240 -25.17 3.29 -7.88
N VAL A 241 -24.44 3.97 -8.78
CA VAL A 241 -24.88 4.18 -10.18
C VAL A 241 -25.06 2.84 -10.89
N VAL A 242 -24.09 1.93 -10.77
CA VAL A 242 -24.17 0.60 -11.37
C VAL A 242 -25.33 -0.20 -10.78
N ASP A 243 -25.55 -0.16 -9.47
CA ASP A 243 -26.69 -0.84 -8.83
C ASP A 243 -28.03 -0.33 -9.38
N LEU A 244 -28.15 0.98 -9.57
CA LEU A 244 -29.34 1.58 -10.18
C LEU A 244 -29.55 1.12 -11.63
N VAL A 245 -28.49 1.19 -12.45
CA VAL A 245 -28.59 0.88 -13.87
C VAL A 245 -28.78 -0.62 -14.12
N THR A 246 -28.17 -1.48 -13.31
CA THR A 246 -28.34 -2.94 -13.44
C THR A 246 -29.76 -3.41 -13.10
N LYS A 247 -30.48 -2.71 -12.23
CA LYS A 247 -31.91 -2.96 -11.98
C LYS A 247 -32.79 -2.63 -13.18
N GLU A 248 -32.38 -1.67 -14.02
CA GLU A 248 -33.13 -1.24 -15.21
C GLU A 248 -32.77 -2.07 -16.45
N LEU A 249 -31.47 -2.25 -16.72
CA LEU A 249 -30.95 -2.75 -18.00
C LEU A 249 -30.33 -4.15 -17.91
N GLY A 250 -30.25 -4.73 -16.71
CA GLY A 250 -29.57 -6.00 -16.46
C GLY A 250 -28.08 -5.83 -16.14
N GLY A 251 -27.44 -6.95 -15.79
CA GLY A 251 -26.09 -6.98 -15.23
C GLY A 251 -26.11 -7.22 -13.72
N LYS A 252 -24.94 -7.20 -13.08
CA LYS A 252 -24.82 -7.53 -11.65
C LYS A 252 -23.52 -7.03 -11.02
N ILE A 253 -23.58 -6.44 -9.84
CA ILE A 253 -22.39 -6.18 -9.02
C ILE A 253 -21.78 -7.51 -8.52
N THR A 254 -20.51 -7.73 -8.82
CA THR A 254 -19.74 -8.92 -8.41
C THR A 254 -18.88 -8.68 -7.17
N ARG A 255 -18.47 -7.44 -6.92
CA ARG A 255 -17.78 -7.03 -5.68
C ARG A 255 -18.28 -5.66 -5.28
N GLN A 256 -18.78 -5.55 -4.05
CA GLN A 256 -19.21 -4.28 -3.47
C GLN A 256 -18.05 -3.28 -3.34
N PRO A 257 -18.32 -1.96 -3.39
CA PRO A 257 -17.28 -0.94 -3.31
C PRO A 257 -16.51 -1.01 -1.99
N GLY A 258 -15.19 -1.06 -2.07
CA GLY A 258 -14.33 -1.05 -0.90
C GLY A 258 -12.86 -1.35 -1.22
N PRO A 259 -11.96 -1.19 -0.21
CA PRO A 259 -10.55 -1.48 -0.37
C PRO A 259 -10.30 -2.98 -0.66
N ILE A 260 -9.29 -3.27 -1.46
CA ILE A 260 -8.70 -4.61 -1.59
C ILE A 260 -7.88 -4.88 -0.32
N PRO A 261 -8.10 -6.00 0.39
CA PRO A 261 -7.25 -6.39 1.50
C PRO A 261 -5.77 -6.42 1.09
N GLY A 262 -4.89 -5.86 1.92
CA GLY A 262 -3.44 -5.79 1.66
C GLY A 262 -2.98 -4.57 0.85
N ILE A 263 -3.71 -4.18 -0.21
CA ILE A 263 -3.23 -3.13 -1.15
C ILE A 263 -3.99 -1.80 -0.98
N ASN A 264 -5.00 -1.73 -0.09
CA ASN A 264 -5.84 -0.56 0.24
C ASN A 264 -6.49 0.19 -0.94
N THR A 265 -6.27 -0.27 -2.18
CA THR A 265 -6.84 0.25 -3.40
C THR A 265 -8.33 -0.02 -3.39
N LYS A 266 -9.13 1.03 -3.50
CA LYS A 266 -10.60 0.93 -3.48
C LYS A 266 -11.09 0.52 -4.86
N ILE A 267 -11.91 -0.53 -4.91
CA ILE A 267 -12.51 -1.03 -6.15
C ILE A 267 -14.00 -1.36 -5.99
N VAL A 268 -14.73 -1.33 -7.10
CA VAL A 268 -16.02 -2.01 -7.28
C VAL A 268 -15.97 -2.81 -8.58
N SER A 269 -16.61 -3.97 -8.64
CA SER A 269 -16.65 -4.76 -9.88
C SER A 269 -18.07 -5.22 -10.20
N PHE A 270 -18.39 -5.29 -11.49
CA PHE A 270 -19.70 -5.66 -11.97
C PHE A 270 -19.65 -6.31 -13.35
N LEU A 271 -20.72 -7.02 -13.69
CA LEU A 271 -21.02 -7.55 -15.01
C LEU A 271 -22.02 -6.62 -15.70
N ASP A 272 -21.81 -6.38 -16.99
CA ASP A 272 -22.81 -5.76 -17.87
C ASP A 272 -23.98 -6.74 -18.16
N PRO A 273 -25.02 -6.32 -18.91
CA PRO A 273 -26.17 -7.17 -19.25
C PRO A 273 -25.82 -8.45 -19.99
N ASP A 274 -24.67 -8.48 -20.66
CA ASP A 274 -24.19 -9.60 -21.45
C ASP A 274 -23.20 -10.47 -20.66
N GLY A 275 -22.77 -10.08 -19.44
CA GLY A 275 -21.85 -10.82 -18.59
C GLY A 275 -20.38 -10.43 -18.72
N TRP A 276 -20.06 -9.32 -19.38
CA TRP A 276 -18.70 -8.78 -19.44
C TRP A 276 -18.33 -8.05 -18.15
N LYS A 277 -17.19 -8.42 -17.57
CA LYS A 277 -16.75 -7.87 -16.29
C LYS A 277 -16.01 -6.55 -16.46
N THR A 278 -16.37 -5.58 -15.62
CA THR A 278 -15.69 -4.29 -15.49
C THR A 278 -15.27 -4.08 -14.03
N ILE A 279 -14.07 -3.55 -13.82
CA ILE A 279 -13.61 -3.06 -12.51
C ILE A 279 -13.48 -1.55 -12.54
N ARG A 280 -13.99 -0.90 -11.50
CA ARG A 280 -13.73 0.52 -11.21
C ARG A 280 -12.67 0.62 -10.15
N MET A 281 -11.63 1.41 -10.42
CA MET A 281 -10.54 1.65 -9.48
C MET A 281 -10.51 3.13 -9.09
N ASP A 282 -10.42 3.38 -7.79
CA ASP A 282 -10.28 4.72 -7.24
C ASP A 282 -8.87 5.26 -7.51
N ILE A 283 -8.80 6.41 -8.16
CA ILE A 283 -7.54 7.15 -8.39
C ILE A 283 -7.50 8.51 -7.68
N ALA A 284 -8.54 8.86 -6.92
CA ALA A 284 -8.73 10.16 -6.31
C ALA A 284 -7.79 10.42 -5.13
N GLY A 285 -7.27 9.37 -4.49
CA GLY A 285 -6.43 9.48 -3.28
C GLY A 285 -5.17 10.33 -3.41
N MET A 286 -4.72 10.63 -4.64
CA MET A 286 -3.53 11.44 -4.88
C MET A 286 -3.69 12.43 -6.05
N SER A 287 -4.92 12.78 -6.45
CA SER A 287 -5.16 13.63 -7.63
C SER A 287 -4.49 15.02 -7.55
N TRP A 288 -4.21 15.51 -6.35
CA TRP A 288 -3.47 16.74 -6.06
C TRP A 288 -1.96 16.65 -6.35
N LEU A 289 -1.40 15.45 -6.41
CA LEU A 289 -0.01 15.22 -6.79
C LEU A 289 0.14 15.23 -8.33
N PRO A 290 1.25 15.79 -8.86
CA PRO A 290 1.63 15.62 -10.26
C PRO A 290 1.58 14.13 -10.64
N ALA A 291 1.18 13.81 -11.88
CA ALA A 291 1.04 12.43 -12.34
C ALA A 291 2.31 11.59 -12.12
N THR A 292 3.48 12.21 -12.33
CA THR A 292 4.79 11.59 -12.07
C THR A 292 5.00 11.22 -10.60
N ALA A 293 4.57 12.07 -9.67
CA ALA A 293 4.67 11.80 -8.23
C ALA A 293 3.69 10.71 -7.79
N ARG A 294 2.47 10.66 -8.36
CA ARG A 294 1.52 9.56 -8.12
C ARG A 294 2.04 8.23 -8.62
N SER A 295 2.51 8.21 -9.87
CA SER A 295 3.07 7.00 -10.49
C SER A 295 4.25 6.49 -9.68
N TRP A 296 5.15 7.38 -9.26
CA TRP A 296 6.26 7.02 -8.39
C TRP A 296 5.79 6.50 -7.03
N TRP A 297 4.79 7.13 -6.39
CA TRP A 297 4.27 6.70 -5.10
C TRP A 297 3.69 5.29 -5.17
N VAL A 298 2.78 5.02 -6.11
CA VAL A 298 2.20 3.68 -6.33
C VAL A 298 3.26 2.66 -6.73
N LYS A 299 4.20 3.05 -7.60
CA LYS A 299 5.31 2.17 -8.01
C LYS A 299 6.23 1.82 -6.84
N THR A 300 6.42 2.73 -5.88
CA THR A 300 7.22 2.51 -4.68
C THR A 300 6.50 1.60 -3.71
N ASP A 301 5.19 1.82 -3.55
CA ASP A 301 4.28 1.00 -2.74
C ASP A 301 4.27 -0.46 -3.16
N GLU A 302 4.13 -0.71 -4.47
CA GLU A 302 4.01 -2.06 -5.03
C GLU A 302 5.37 -2.75 -5.29
N SER A 303 6.49 -2.08 -5.01
CA SER A 303 7.83 -2.58 -5.35
C SER A 303 8.50 -3.26 -4.17
N SER A 304 8.64 -4.58 -4.25
CA SER A 304 9.39 -5.39 -3.27
C SER A 304 10.81 -4.89 -3.03
N GLN A 305 11.50 -4.39 -4.06
CA GLN A 305 12.85 -3.83 -3.90
C GLN A 305 12.89 -2.61 -2.98
N TRP A 306 11.87 -1.75 -3.00
CA TRP A 306 11.84 -0.56 -2.15
C TRP A 306 11.54 -0.94 -0.70
N GLN A 307 10.71 -1.96 -0.50
CA GLN A 307 10.43 -2.55 0.80
C GLN A 307 11.71 -3.15 1.41
N ASP A 308 12.43 -3.98 0.64
CA ASP A 308 13.72 -4.55 1.05
C ASP A 308 14.74 -3.46 1.42
N VAL A 309 14.90 -2.45 0.55
CA VAL A 309 15.84 -1.35 0.80
C VAL A 309 15.48 -0.58 2.07
N ALA A 310 14.19 -0.29 2.29
CA ALA A 310 13.73 0.39 3.50
C ALA A 310 14.04 -0.44 4.75
N PHE A 311 13.70 -1.72 4.76
CA PHE A 311 13.86 -2.59 5.92
C PHE A 311 15.33 -2.91 6.22
N TYR A 312 16.18 -3.17 5.22
CA TYR A 312 17.62 -3.32 5.46
C TYR A 312 18.28 -2.03 5.94
N SER A 313 17.80 -0.86 5.47
CA SER A 313 18.27 0.43 5.98
C SER A 313 17.89 0.64 7.44
N LEU A 314 16.66 0.28 7.84
CA LEU A 314 16.24 0.27 9.25
C LEU A 314 17.10 -0.69 10.08
N CYS A 315 17.33 -1.92 9.60
CA CYS A 315 18.18 -2.91 10.26
C CYS A 315 19.58 -2.34 10.55
N ALA A 316 20.21 -1.70 9.56
CA ALA A 316 21.51 -1.08 9.72
C ALA A 316 21.48 0.04 10.78
N ALA A 317 20.46 0.90 10.75
CA ALA A 317 20.31 2.00 11.69
C ALA A 317 20.09 1.50 13.14
N TYR A 318 19.19 0.54 13.37
CA TYR A 318 18.98 -0.09 14.67
C TYR A 318 20.24 -0.80 15.19
N SER A 319 20.97 -1.49 14.31
CA SER A 319 22.25 -2.12 14.65
C SER A 319 23.29 -1.11 15.15
N CYS A 320 23.36 0.06 14.50
CA CYS A 320 24.26 1.15 14.92
C CYS A 320 23.90 1.67 16.32
N VAL A 321 22.61 1.92 16.58
CA VAL A 321 22.13 2.39 17.89
C VAL A 321 22.38 1.34 18.97
N SER A 322 22.07 0.07 18.70
CA SER A 322 22.30 -1.06 19.61
C SER A 322 23.78 -1.20 19.97
N ALA A 323 24.67 -1.17 18.98
CA ALA A 323 26.12 -1.24 19.18
C ALA A 323 26.63 -0.06 20.04
N PHE A 324 26.16 1.16 19.78
CA PHE A 324 26.54 2.33 20.56
C PHE A 324 26.09 2.23 22.02
N ALA A 325 24.87 1.75 22.27
CA ALA A 325 24.36 1.51 23.62
C ALA A 325 25.22 0.48 24.38
N LEU A 326 25.58 -0.65 23.73
CA LEU A 326 26.44 -1.67 24.31
C LEU A 326 27.84 -1.12 24.64
N ILE A 327 28.44 -0.36 23.72
CA ILE A 327 29.73 0.29 23.94
C ILE A 327 29.66 1.21 25.17
N GLN A 328 28.58 1.98 25.35
CA GLN A 328 28.41 2.81 26.53
C GLN A 328 28.31 1.99 27.82
N VAL A 329 27.56 0.89 27.84
CA VAL A 329 27.47 -0.01 29.01
C VAL A 329 28.87 -0.53 29.39
N VAL A 330 29.61 -1.06 28.42
CA VAL A 330 30.96 -1.60 28.61
C VAL A 330 31.90 -0.50 29.13
N ARG A 331 31.87 0.69 28.52
CA ARG A 331 32.71 1.81 28.95
C ARG A 331 32.42 2.26 30.37
N ILE A 332 31.17 2.27 30.80
CA ILE A 332 30.81 2.63 32.19
C ILE A 332 31.22 1.50 33.14
N GLN A 333 30.99 0.23 32.79
CA GLN A 333 31.35 -0.91 33.63
C GLN A 333 32.87 -1.01 33.85
N LEU A 334 33.68 -0.76 32.82
CA LEU A 334 35.14 -0.73 32.93
C LEU A 334 35.67 0.49 33.69
N ARG A 335 34.96 1.62 33.67
CA ARG A 335 35.41 2.86 34.31
C ARG A 335 35.11 2.89 35.81
N VAL A 336 33.97 2.32 36.22
CA VAL A 336 33.44 2.31 37.58
C VAL A 336 32.78 0.96 37.91
N PRO A 337 33.58 -0.12 38.06
CA PRO A 337 33.06 -1.45 38.38
C PRO A 337 32.40 -1.50 39.78
N GLU A 338 32.85 -0.68 40.72
CA GLU A 338 32.38 -0.66 42.11
C GLU A 338 30.91 -0.25 42.28
N TYR A 339 30.33 0.51 41.34
CA TYR A 339 28.97 1.04 41.45
C TYR A 339 27.85 0.06 41.01
N GLY A 340 28.15 -1.23 40.83
CA GLY A 340 27.15 -2.24 40.46
C GLY A 340 26.32 -1.87 39.23
N TRP A 341 25.07 -2.37 39.14
CA TRP A 341 24.12 -2.04 38.07
C TRP A 341 23.25 -0.83 38.44
N THR A 342 23.70 0.37 38.04
CA THR A 342 22.94 1.61 38.21
C THR A 342 21.79 1.73 37.21
N ALA A 343 20.80 2.59 37.50
CA ALA A 343 19.68 2.86 36.58
C ALA A 343 20.16 3.29 35.18
N GLN A 344 21.28 4.03 35.09
CA GLN A 344 21.91 4.40 33.82
C GLN A 344 22.43 3.17 33.05
N LYS A 345 23.11 2.23 33.72
CA LYS A 345 23.59 0.98 33.07
C LYS A 345 22.42 0.13 32.61
N VAL A 346 21.36 0.01 33.42
CA VAL A 346 20.14 -0.73 33.07
C VAL A 346 19.45 -0.10 31.86
N PHE A 347 19.27 1.22 31.82
CA PHE A 347 18.67 1.94 30.70
C PHE A 347 19.45 1.72 29.38
N LEU A 348 20.79 1.80 29.44
CA LEU A 348 21.65 1.58 28.28
C LEU A 348 21.61 0.12 27.80
N PHE A 349 21.60 -0.84 28.73
CA PHE A 349 21.50 -2.25 28.40
C PHE A 349 20.14 -2.62 27.79
N MET A 350 19.05 -2.06 28.33
CA MET A 350 17.72 -2.19 27.74
C MET A 350 17.66 -1.59 26.33
N ASN A 351 18.30 -0.44 26.09
CA ASN A 351 18.45 0.13 24.75
C ASN A 351 19.21 -0.78 23.78
N PHE A 352 20.28 -1.44 24.24
CA PHE A 352 21.00 -2.44 23.46
C PHE A 352 20.05 -3.58 23.04
N LEU A 353 19.28 -4.13 23.99
CA LEU A 353 18.35 -5.23 23.72
C LEU A 353 17.23 -4.82 22.76
N VAL A 354 16.51 -3.72 23.03
CA VAL A 354 15.36 -3.33 22.20
C VAL A 354 15.77 -3.04 20.76
N ASN A 355 16.84 -2.25 20.56
CA ASN A 355 17.33 -1.93 19.22
C ASN A 355 17.94 -3.17 18.55
N GLY A 356 18.58 -4.07 19.32
CA GLY A 356 19.14 -5.32 18.79
C GLY A 356 18.06 -6.29 18.30
N VAL A 357 17.01 -6.51 19.08
CA VAL A 357 15.87 -7.35 18.67
C VAL A 357 15.20 -6.74 17.45
N ARG A 358 14.96 -5.43 17.43
CA ARG A 358 14.37 -4.75 16.28
C ARG A 358 15.23 -4.85 15.01
N ALA A 359 16.56 -4.74 15.15
CA ALA A 359 17.49 -4.96 14.04
C ALA A 359 17.38 -6.39 13.47
N LEU A 360 17.27 -7.40 14.33
CA LEU A 360 17.07 -8.79 13.88
C LEU A 360 15.75 -8.96 13.14
N VAL A 361 14.66 -8.38 13.67
CA VAL A 361 13.34 -8.43 13.02
C VAL A 361 13.39 -7.86 11.61
N PHE A 362 13.98 -6.67 11.43
CA PHE A 362 14.14 -6.08 10.09
C PHE A 362 15.16 -6.84 9.25
N GLY A 363 16.28 -7.32 9.81
CA GLY A 363 17.28 -8.07 9.05
C GLY A 363 16.76 -9.40 8.48
N PHE A 364 15.79 -10.01 9.16
CA PHE A 364 15.14 -11.25 8.75
C PHE A 364 13.70 -11.02 8.25
N HIS A 365 13.33 -9.81 7.82
CA HIS A 365 11.93 -9.47 7.47
C HIS A 365 11.29 -10.48 6.49
N ASN A 366 12.06 -10.95 5.50
CA ASN A 366 11.63 -11.93 4.49
C ASN A 366 11.24 -13.28 5.10
N HIS A 367 11.78 -13.63 6.26
CA HIS A 367 11.54 -14.90 6.94
C HIS A 367 10.54 -14.71 8.10
N VAL A 368 10.55 -13.55 8.75
CA VAL A 368 9.63 -13.19 9.84
C VAL A 368 8.17 -13.29 9.37
N LEU A 369 7.88 -12.83 8.15
CA LEU A 369 6.54 -12.88 7.54
C LEU A 369 6.12 -14.30 7.10
N LEU A 370 7.05 -15.24 6.97
CA LEU A 370 6.77 -16.61 6.55
C LEU A 370 6.47 -17.55 7.72
N PHE A 371 6.61 -17.10 8.97
CA PHE A 371 6.32 -17.94 10.13
C PHE A 371 4.82 -18.26 10.21
N ARG A 372 4.50 -19.54 10.05
CA ARG A 372 3.20 -20.13 10.37
C ARG A 372 3.32 -20.81 11.74
N PRO A 373 2.42 -20.56 12.71
CA PRO A 373 1.26 -19.66 12.67
C PRO A 373 1.61 -18.16 12.77
N SER A 374 0.76 -17.30 12.20
CA SER A 374 0.94 -15.83 12.07
C SER A 374 1.16 -15.10 13.40
N VAL A 375 0.75 -15.69 14.52
CA VAL A 375 0.97 -15.13 15.86
C VAL A 375 2.45 -14.99 16.20
N PHE A 376 3.32 -15.89 15.72
CA PHE A 376 4.76 -15.74 15.95
C PHE A 376 5.32 -14.50 15.26
N ALA A 377 4.84 -14.19 14.06
CA ALA A 377 5.18 -12.94 13.38
C ALA A 377 4.71 -11.76 14.23
N LEU A 378 3.45 -11.72 14.65
CA LEU A 378 2.91 -10.64 15.51
C LEU A 378 3.73 -10.43 16.79
N VAL A 379 4.09 -11.52 17.49
CA VAL A 379 4.93 -11.46 18.70
C VAL A 379 6.28 -10.80 18.40
N LEU A 380 6.94 -11.20 17.31
CA LEU A 380 8.24 -10.64 16.91
C LEU A 380 8.15 -9.15 16.58
N LEU A 381 7.00 -8.67 16.11
CA LEU A 381 6.78 -7.29 15.72
C LEU A 381 6.39 -6.39 16.89
N ASP A 382 5.55 -6.89 17.79
CA ASP A 382 5.05 -6.16 18.94
C ASP A 382 6.06 -6.12 20.10
N LEU A 383 6.81 -7.21 20.32
CA LEU A 383 7.71 -7.35 21.46
C LEU A 383 8.74 -6.22 21.59
N PRO A 384 9.44 -5.78 20.53
CA PRO A 384 10.38 -4.69 20.68
C PRO A 384 9.67 -3.36 20.98
N GLY A 385 8.40 -3.20 20.60
CA GLY A 385 7.59 -2.03 20.99
C GLY A 385 7.31 -2.01 22.49
N LEU A 386 7.00 -3.17 23.09
CA LEU A 386 6.86 -3.31 24.54
C LEU A 386 8.17 -3.07 25.28
N LEU A 387 9.28 -3.63 24.78
CA LEU A 387 10.61 -3.39 25.34
C LEU A 387 10.99 -1.92 25.27
N PHE A 388 10.63 -1.22 24.18
CA PHE A 388 10.83 0.21 24.03
C PHE A 388 10.05 0.98 25.09
N PHE A 389 8.77 0.68 25.27
CA PHE A 389 7.95 1.25 26.34
C PHE A 389 8.59 1.07 27.72
N SER A 390 8.99 -0.15 28.09
CA SER A 390 9.62 -0.42 29.39
C SER A 390 10.93 0.34 29.57
N THR A 391 11.76 0.38 28.53
CA THR A 391 13.06 1.08 28.54
C THR A 391 12.90 2.55 28.84
N TYR A 392 11.94 3.22 28.19
CA TYR A 392 11.76 4.66 28.32
C TYR A 392 10.96 5.06 29.56
N THR A 393 10.01 4.23 30.00
CA THR A 393 9.32 4.46 31.28
C THR A 393 10.23 4.23 32.48
N LEU A 394 11.36 3.51 32.34
CA LEU A 394 12.42 3.48 33.36
C LEU A 394 13.05 4.87 33.58
N LEU A 395 13.14 5.68 32.52
CA LEU A 395 13.61 7.06 32.63
C LEU A 395 12.58 7.93 33.37
N VAL A 396 11.30 7.74 33.09
CA VAL A 396 10.20 8.39 33.84
C VAL A 396 10.25 8.01 35.32
N LEU A 397 10.44 6.72 35.64
CA LEU A 397 10.64 6.25 37.02
C LEU A 397 11.82 6.95 37.68
N SER A 398 12.96 7.02 36.97
CA SER A 398 14.17 7.68 37.50
C SER A 398 13.91 9.17 37.80
N TRP A 399 13.13 9.86 36.97
CA TRP A 399 12.75 11.25 37.21
C TRP A 399 11.72 11.41 38.32
N ALA A 400 10.77 10.47 38.45
CA ALA A 400 9.81 10.43 39.54
C ALA A 400 10.53 10.24 40.89
N GLU A 401 11.53 9.36 40.97
CA GLU A 401 12.37 9.17 42.16
C GLU A 401 13.08 10.47 42.54
N ILE A 402 13.75 11.14 41.60
CA ILE A 402 14.43 12.42 41.85
C ILE A 402 13.44 13.49 42.31
N TYR A 403 12.26 13.56 41.69
CA TYR A 403 11.23 14.53 42.05
C TYR A 403 10.67 14.30 43.45
N HIS A 404 10.37 13.04 43.82
CA HIS A 404 9.90 12.68 45.15
C HIS A 404 10.96 12.96 46.23
N GLN A 405 12.21 12.59 45.97
CA GLN A 405 13.33 12.86 46.87
C GLN A 405 13.53 14.36 47.10
N ALA A 406 13.40 15.19 46.06
CA ALA A 406 13.53 16.63 46.19
C ALA A 406 12.34 17.32 46.89
N ARG A 407 11.26 16.58 47.14
CA ARG A 407 10.03 17.07 47.81
C ARG A 407 9.78 16.36 49.15
N ASP A 408 10.72 15.54 49.62
CA ASP A 408 10.59 14.69 50.81
C ASP A 408 9.32 13.82 50.79
N LEU A 409 8.89 13.39 49.60
CA LEU A 409 7.77 12.47 49.41
C LEU A 409 8.27 11.01 49.46
N PRO A 410 7.46 10.06 49.96
CA PRO A 410 7.84 8.64 49.98
C PRO A 410 8.10 8.13 48.55
N SER A 411 9.26 7.49 48.35
CA SER A 411 9.70 6.97 47.03
C SER A 411 9.79 5.44 46.99
N ASP A 412 9.68 4.77 48.14
CA ASP A 412 9.92 3.33 48.31
C ASP A 412 8.99 2.45 47.46
N LYS A 413 7.78 2.93 47.18
CA LYS A 413 6.78 2.19 46.40
C LYS A 413 6.91 2.37 44.89
N LEU A 414 7.62 3.40 44.40
CA LEU A 414 7.65 3.74 42.97
C LEU A 414 8.20 2.60 42.10
N ARG A 415 9.29 1.96 42.53
CA ARG A 415 9.89 0.81 41.81
C ARG A 415 8.95 -0.37 41.74
N ILE A 416 8.31 -0.71 42.86
CA ILE A 416 7.37 -1.83 42.95
C ILE A 416 6.18 -1.57 42.02
N THR A 417 5.62 -0.36 42.06
CA THR A 417 4.53 0.05 41.17
C THR A 417 4.92 -0.05 39.70
N TYR A 418 6.12 0.41 39.34
CA TYR A 418 6.63 0.30 37.96
C TYR A 418 6.76 -1.16 37.50
N ILE A 419 7.29 -2.04 38.35
CA ILE A 419 7.43 -3.48 38.03
C ILE A 419 6.05 -4.11 37.86
N ILE A 420 5.12 -3.86 38.79
CA ILE A 420 3.74 -4.38 38.70
C ILE A 420 3.06 -3.89 37.43
N ALA A 421 3.18 -2.59 37.10
CA ALA A 421 2.59 -2.02 35.90
C ALA A 421 3.12 -2.69 34.62
N ASN A 422 4.44 -2.89 34.52
CA ASN A 422 5.03 -3.61 33.38
C ASN A 422 4.56 -5.08 33.35
N CYS A 423 4.57 -5.80 34.48
CA CYS A 423 4.07 -7.17 34.51
C CYS A 423 2.62 -7.29 34.02
N VAL A 424 1.75 -6.36 34.42
CA VAL A 424 0.34 -6.32 33.96
C VAL A 424 0.26 -6.07 32.46
N ILE A 425 1.04 -5.11 31.92
CA ILE A 425 1.04 -4.82 30.49
C ILE A 425 1.46 -6.03 29.66
N TYR A 426 2.56 -6.70 30.06
CA TYR A 426 3.04 -7.89 29.35
C TYR A 426 2.07 -9.06 29.50
N PHE A 427 1.46 -9.23 30.66
CA PHE A 427 0.44 -10.26 30.88
C PHE A 427 -0.77 -10.07 29.95
N ILE A 428 -1.29 -8.84 29.84
CA ILE A 428 -2.39 -8.52 28.93
C ILE A 428 -1.98 -8.80 27.48
N GLN A 429 -0.78 -8.37 27.05
CA GLN A 429 -0.33 -8.62 25.69
C GLN A 429 -0.22 -10.11 25.37
N VAL A 430 0.38 -10.90 26.26
CA VAL A 430 0.49 -12.36 26.07
C VAL A 430 -0.89 -13.01 25.97
N PHE A 431 -1.87 -12.52 26.75
CA PHE A 431 -3.25 -13.00 26.65
C PHE A 431 -3.89 -12.67 25.28
N ILE A 432 -3.65 -11.48 24.74
CA ILE A 432 -4.10 -11.09 23.39
C ILE A 432 -3.49 -12.02 22.33
N TRP A 433 -2.18 -12.26 22.38
CA TRP A 433 -1.51 -13.17 21.46
C TRP A 433 -2.01 -14.62 21.57
N MET A 434 -2.23 -15.13 22.80
CA MET A 434 -2.80 -16.47 23.00
C MET A 434 -4.22 -16.58 22.42
N TYR A 435 -5.04 -15.54 22.53
CA TYR A 435 -6.36 -15.53 21.95
C TYR A 435 -6.32 -15.53 20.41
N LEU A 436 -5.45 -14.71 19.81
CA LEU A 436 -5.22 -14.69 18.36
C LEU A 436 -4.71 -16.03 17.82
N TRP A 437 -3.98 -16.79 18.63
CA TRP A 437 -3.53 -18.13 18.23
C TRP A 437 -4.72 -19.05 18.04
N ILE A 438 -5.63 -19.04 19.00
CA ILE A 438 -6.78 -19.97 19.03
C ILE A 438 -7.83 -19.55 18.00
N ASN A 439 -8.07 -18.25 17.85
CA ASN A 439 -9.10 -17.71 16.97
C ASN A 439 -8.60 -16.47 16.23
N ASP A 440 -8.29 -16.65 14.95
CA ASP A 440 -7.86 -15.57 14.07
C ASP A 440 -9.04 -14.63 13.80
N ASN A 441 -9.12 -13.56 14.60
CA ASN A 441 -10.23 -12.62 14.60
C ASN A 441 -9.72 -11.18 14.51
N ARG A 442 -10.13 -10.48 13.46
CA ARG A 442 -9.80 -9.08 13.18
C ARG A 442 -10.16 -8.13 14.34
N ILE A 443 -11.18 -8.45 15.13
CA ILE A 443 -11.57 -7.66 16.32
C ILE A 443 -10.48 -7.74 17.40
N VAL A 444 -9.84 -8.90 17.57
CA VAL A 444 -8.82 -9.10 18.59
C VAL A 444 -7.52 -8.41 18.18
N GLU A 445 -7.18 -8.45 16.89
CA GLU A 445 -6.06 -7.67 16.34
C GLU A 445 -6.29 -6.17 16.55
N LEU A 446 -7.51 -5.68 16.30
CA LEU A 446 -7.90 -4.30 16.59
C LEU A 446 -7.72 -3.95 18.07
N VAL A 447 -8.16 -4.83 18.98
CA VAL A 447 -7.97 -4.66 20.43
C VAL A 447 -6.48 -4.58 20.80
N GLY A 448 -5.64 -5.40 20.18
CA GLY A 448 -4.18 -5.35 20.34
C GLY A 448 -3.59 -4.00 19.94
N ASN A 449 -3.95 -3.48 18.77
CA ASN A 449 -3.46 -2.18 18.28
C ASN A 449 -3.92 -1.02 19.17
N ILE A 450 -5.18 -1.03 19.60
CA ILE A 450 -5.71 -0.01 20.54
C ILE A 450 -4.97 -0.10 21.87
N PHE A 451 -4.70 -1.30 22.38
CA PHE A 451 -3.94 -1.49 23.61
C PHE A 451 -2.53 -0.89 23.51
N LEU A 452 -1.81 -1.15 22.41
CA LEU A 452 -0.48 -0.58 22.16
C LEU A 452 -0.51 0.97 22.01
N ALA A 453 -1.59 1.51 21.43
CA ALA A 453 -1.80 2.96 21.37
C ALA A 453 -2.01 3.57 22.77
N VAL A 454 -2.82 2.92 23.61
CA VAL A 454 -3.10 3.37 24.99
C VAL A 454 -1.83 3.35 25.84
N ILE A 455 -1.02 2.30 25.81
CA ILE A 455 0.24 2.29 26.58
C ILE A 455 1.20 3.38 26.10
N SER A 456 1.23 3.67 24.79
CA SER A 456 2.05 4.75 24.23
C SER A 456 1.58 6.11 24.73
N PHE A 457 0.26 6.34 24.78
CA PHE A 457 -0.32 7.55 25.36
C PHE A 457 0.04 7.71 26.84
N VAL A 458 -0.05 6.63 27.63
CA VAL A 458 0.32 6.64 29.05
C VAL A 458 1.81 6.98 29.23
N ALA A 459 2.70 6.45 28.40
CA ALA A 459 4.11 6.82 28.42
C ALA A 459 4.32 8.31 28.12
N ALA A 460 3.64 8.85 27.10
CA ALA A 460 3.69 10.28 26.77
C ALA A 460 3.26 11.15 27.97
N LEU A 461 2.14 10.80 28.62
CA LEU A 461 1.71 11.49 29.84
C LEU A 461 2.73 11.40 30.98
N GLY A 462 3.38 10.24 31.16
CA GLY A 462 4.44 10.07 32.15
C GLY A 462 5.61 11.04 31.94
N PHE A 463 6.06 11.20 30.68
CA PHE A 463 7.09 12.18 30.32
C PHE A 463 6.62 13.62 30.58
N LEU A 464 5.39 13.96 30.21
CA LEU A 464 4.84 15.30 30.44
C LEU A 464 4.75 15.65 31.93
N VAL A 465 4.26 14.72 32.75
CA VAL A 465 4.05 14.91 34.19
C VAL A 465 5.38 14.94 34.93
N TYR A 466 6.21 13.90 34.83
CA TYR A 466 7.42 13.80 35.64
C TYR A 466 8.60 14.54 35.03
N GLY A 467 8.75 14.52 33.70
CA GLY A 467 9.75 15.33 32.99
C GLY A 467 9.47 16.83 33.11
N GLY A 468 8.20 17.23 32.93
CA GLY A 468 7.76 18.61 33.14
C GLY A 468 7.90 19.08 34.58
N SER A 469 7.48 18.25 35.55
CA SER A 469 7.66 18.52 36.98
C SER A 469 9.14 18.70 37.35
N LEU A 470 10.03 17.82 36.88
CA LEU A 470 11.46 17.91 37.13
C LEU A 470 12.09 19.13 36.45
N PHE A 471 11.68 19.47 35.23
CA PHE A 471 12.12 20.67 34.53
C PHE A 471 11.73 21.94 35.30
N CYS A 472 10.48 22.03 35.76
CA CYS A 472 9.99 23.13 36.58
C CYS A 472 10.72 23.23 37.93
N LEU A 473 11.02 22.09 38.56
CA LEU A 473 11.80 22.03 39.80
C LEU A 473 13.22 22.57 39.58
N LEU A 474 13.91 22.13 38.53
CA LEU A 474 15.26 22.58 38.18
C LEU A 474 15.32 24.09 37.87
N ARG A 475 14.23 24.67 37.36
CA ARG A 475 14.12 26.12 37.07
C ARG A 475 14.07 26.98 38.34
N ARG A 476 13.62 26.43 39.47
CA ARG A 476 13.46 27.17 40.74
C ARG A 476 14.76 27.33 41.54
N PHE A 477 15.82 26.58 41.23
CA PHE A 477 17.11 26.70 41.92
C PHE A 477 17.86 27.99 41.51
N PRO A 478 18.48 28.72 42.47
CA PRO A 478 19.19 29.98 42.19
C PRO A 478 20.33 29.82 41.18
N ALA A 479 20.63 30.92 40.45
CA ALA A 479 21.40 30.93 39.20
C ALA A 479 22.90 30.57 39.31
N GLU A 480 23.46 30.50 40.53
CA GLU A 480 24.91 30.36 40.76
C GLU A 480 25.45 28.92 40.68
N SER A 481 24.60 27.91 40.45
CA SER A 481 25.06 26.52 40.35
C SER A 481 25.67 26.22 38.96
N LYS A 482 27.00 26.03 38.91
CA LYS A 482 27.73 25.55 37.74
C LYS A 482 27.17 24.20 37.27
N GLY A 483 26.27 24.23 36.27
CA GLY A 483 25.67 23.02 35.68
C GLY A 483 24.15 23.04 35.52
N ARG A 484 23.43 24.00 36.12
CA ARG A 484 21.95 24.06 36.06
C ARG A 484 21.40 24.14 34.64
N GLN A 485 21.87 25.11 33.84
CA GLN A 485 21.42 25.30 32.45
C GLN A 485 21.60 24.05 31.61
N LYS A 486 22.73 23.36 31.77
CA LYS A 486 23.00 22.12 31.04
C LYS A 486 22.04 21.01 31.45
N LYS A 487 21.82 20.80 32.75
CA LYS A 487 20.86 19.80 33.25
C LYS A 487 19.42 20.11 32.85
N LEU A 488 19.04 21.39 32.84
CA LEU A 488 17.75 21.86 32.38
C LEU A 488 17.54 21.56 30.88
N LEU A 489 18.56 21.82 30.04
CA LEU A 489 18.55 21.47 28.63
C LEU A 489 18.46 19.94 28.42
N GLU A 490 19.23 19.16 29.18
CA GLU A 490 19.21 17.69 29.12
C GLU A 490 17.79 17.15 29.43
N VAL A 491 17.21 17.52 30.58
CA VAL A 491 15.87 17.03 30.98
C VAL A 491 14.79 17.55 30.03
N GLY A 492 14.82 18.85 29.67
CA GLY A 492 13.84 19.44 28.76
C GLY A 492 13.87 18.80 27.37
N SER A 493 15.06 18.58 26.81
CA SER A 493 15.21 17.98 25.48
C SER A 493 14.75 16.53 25.48
N VAL A 494 15.17 15.72 26.47
CA VAL A 494 14.74 14.31 26.53
C VAL A 494 13.22 14.21 26.77
N THR A 495 12.65 15.09 27.59
CA THR A 495 11.20 15.13 27.81
C THR A 495 10.46 15.42 26.50
N ALA A 496 10.89 16.45 25.74
CA ALA A 496 10.26 16.81 24.48
C ALA A 496 10.38 15.69 23.44
N ILE A 497 11.58 15.12 23.26
CA ILE A 497 11.83 14.04 22.30
C ILE A 497 10.94 12.83 22.62
N CYS A 498 10.95 12.36 23.87
CA CYS A 498 10.18 11.18 24.26
C CYS A 498 8.66 11.44 24.22
N PHE A 499 8.20 12.61 24.68
CA PHE A 499 6.78 12.97 24.60
C PHE A 499 6.29 12.97 23.16
N THR A 500 6.97 13.67 22.26
CA THR A 500 6.61 13.74 20.84
C THR A 500 6.65 12.36 20.19
N CYS A 501 7.69 11.57 20.46
CA CYS A 501 7.85 10.20 19.99
C CYS A 501 6.65 9.30 20.37
N PHE A 502 6.31 9.22 21.67
CA PHE A 502 5.21 8.37 22.13
C PHE A 502 3.84 8.91 21.70
N LEU A 503 3.69 10.23 21.52
CA LEU A 503 2.48 10.83 20.98
C LEU A 503 2.28 10.45 19.50
N ILE A 504 3.32 10.55 18.68
CA ILE A 504 3.27 10.13 17.27
C ILE A 504 2.93 8.63 17.20
N ARG A 505 3.57 7.80 18.03
CA ARG A 505 3.28 6.36 18.10
C ARG A 505 1.81 6.07 18.46
N CYS A 506 1.28 6.77 19.47
CA CYS A 506 -0.15 6.66 19.82
C CYS A 506 -1.07 7.03 18.65
N LEU A 507 -0.79 8.12 17.96
CA LEU A 507 -1.62 8.59 16.85
C LEU A 507 -1.55 7.65 15.65
N ALA A 508 -0.36 7.14 15.31
CA ALA A 508 -0.16 6.21 14.21
C ALA A 508 -0.90 4.89 14.44
N LEU A 509 -0.72 4.28 15.62
CA LEU A 509 -1.41 3.03 15.99
C LEU A 509 -2.93 3.23 16.06
N GLY A 510 -3.38 4.37 16.59
CA GLY A 510 -4.80 4.72 16.62
C GLY A 510 -5.39 4.92 15.22
N LEU A 511 -4.67 5.59 14.31
CA LEU A 511 -5.12 5.81 12.94
C LEU A 511 -5.15 4.51 12.13
N SER A 512 -4.12 3.66 12.27
CA SER A 512 -4.05 2.34 11.64
C SER A 512 -5.24 1.47 12.08
N SER A 513 -5.60 1.51 13.37
CA SER A 513 -6.78 0.82 13.91
C SER A 513 -8.11 1.31 13.31
N ALA A 514 -8.23 2.61 13.00
CA ALA A 514 -9.42 3.20 12.40
C ALA A 514 -9.55 2.92 10.90
N ILE A 515 -8.43 2.71 10.20
CA ILE A 515 -8.37 2.45 8.76
C ILE A 515 -8.49 0.94 8.47
N GLY A 516 -8.19 0.08 9.44
CA GLY A 516 -8.38 -1.37 9.35
C GLY A 516 -7.27 -2.09 8.57
N SER A 517 -6.08 -1.50 8.46
CA SER A 517 -4.86 -2.16 7.99
C SER A 517 -4.45 -3.23 9.01
N GLY A 518 -4.59 -4.50 8.63
CA GLY A 518 -4.10 -5.63 9.41
C GLY A 518 -2.63 -5.89 9.11
N THR A 519 -1.89 -6.31 10.14
CA THR A 519 -0.47 -6.70 10.22
C THR A 519 0.60 -5.61 10.39
N SER A 520 1.52 -5.90 11.32
CA SER A 520 2.34 -4.95 12.10
C SER A 520 3.80 -4.76 11.63
N LEU A 521 4.12 -5.10 10.37
CA LEU A 521 5.36 -4.67 9.71
C LEU A 521 5.17 -3.46 8.81
N ASP A 522 3.91 -3.19 8.46
CA ASP A 522 3.49 -2.23 7.46
C ASP A 522 2.42 -1.33 8.08
N GLU A 523 2.78 -0.64 9.17
CA GLU A 523 1.84 0.15 9.97
C GLU A 523 1.15 1.24 9.13
N LEU A 524 1.81 1.67 8.04
CA LEU A 524 1.34 2.72 7.13
C LEU A 524 1.07 2.24 5.69
N GLY A 525 1.32 0.98 5.37
CA GLY A 525 1.02 0.37 4.07
C GLY A 525 2.03 0.70 2.96
N HIS A 526 3.09 1.47 3.23
CA HIS A 526 4.04 1.97 2.22
C HIS A 526 5.48 2.01 2.77
N PRO A 527 6.48 1.46 2.06
CA PRO A 527 7.86 1.30 2.56
C PRO A 527 8.52 2.56 3.12
N LEU A 528 8.33 3.71 2.46
CA LEU A 528 8.88 4.99 2.92
C LEU A 528 8.17 5.55 4.15
N LEU A 529 6.88 5.28 4.30
CA LEU A 529 6.13 5.71 5.46
C LEU A 529 6.55 4.90 6.68
N ASP A 530 6.72 3.59 6.55
CA ASP A 530 7.26 2.74 7.61
C ASP A 530 8.68 3.15 7.99
N PHE A 531 9.54 3.37 6.99
CA PHE A 531 10.89 3.87 7.22
C PHE A 531 10.87 5.16 8.05
N THR A 532 10.03 6.12 7.65
CA THR A 532 9.91 7.41 8.34
C THR A 532 9.36 7.24 9.75
N PHE A 533 8.37 6.37 9.93
CA PHE A 533 7.76 6.08 11.21
C PHE A 533 8.76 5.52 12.22
N TYR A 534 9.47 4.43 11.88
CA TYR A 534 10.45 3.81 12.77
C TYR A 534 11.65 4.74 13.03
N MET A 535 12.06 5.52 12.04
CA MET A 535 13.09 6.55 12.22
C MET A 535 12.68 7.59 13.26
N LEU A 536 11.46 8.16 13.15
CA LEU A 536 10.98 9.23 14.03
C LEU A 536 10.56 8.75 15.41
N THR A 537 10.00 7.55 15.52
CA THR A 537 9.40 7.05 16.76
C THR A 537 10.29 6.10 17.56
N GLU A 538 11.40 5.63 17.01
CA GLU A 538 12.28 4.70 17.74
C GLU A 538 13.76 5.04 17.58
N ILE A 539 14.28 5.08 16.35
CA ILE A 539 15.72 5.22 16.09
C ILE A 539 16.23 6.59 16.52
N LEU A 540 15.64 7.68 16.02
CA LEU A 540 16.08 9.04 16.36
C LEU A 540 15.91 9.34 17.85
N PRO A 541 14.78 9.02 18.51
CA PRO A 541 14.66 9.15 19.96
C PRO A 541 15.75 8.35 20.71
N SER A 542 16.05 7.12 20.30
CA SER A 542 17.12 6.30 20.91
C SER A 542 18.49 6.94 20.75
N ALA A 543 18.86 7.30 19.53
CA ALA A 543 20.15 7.92 19.25
C ALA A 543 20.34 9.24 20.02
N LEU A 544 19.31 10.12 20.02
CA LEU A 544 19.38 11.41 20.69
C LEU A 544 19.43 11.27 22.21
N VAL A 545 18.64 10.38 22.81
CA VAL A 545 18.67 10.16 24.27
C VAL A 545 20.01 9.55 24.70
N LEU A 546 20.54 8.57 23.96
CA LEU A 546 21.88 8.01 24.21
C LEU A 546 22.98 9.07 24.06
N TYR A 547 22.83 10.00 23.11
CA TYR A 547 23.75 11.12 22.93
C TYR A 547 23.70 12.11 24.10
N ILE A 548 22.50 12.47 24.56
CA ILE A 548 22.31 13.39 25.69
C ILE A 548 22.84 12.78 26.98
N LEU A 549 22.60 11.48 27.20
CA LEU A 549 23.00 10.75 28.42
C LEU A 549 24.41 10.14 28.37
N ARG A 550 25.21 10.41 27.33
CA ARG A 550 26.55 9.82 27.11
C ARG A 550 27.60 10.12 28.18
N LYS A 551 27.32 11.04 29.11
CA LYS A 551 28.32 11.53 30.06
C LYS A 551 28.65 10.44 31.06
N LEU A 552 29.95 10.13 31.17
CA LEU A 552 30.44 9.11 32.09
C LEU A 552 30.41 9.61 33.55
N PRO A 553 30.09 8.73 34.52
CA PRO A 553 30.22 9.05 35.94
C PRO A 553 31.68 9.42 36.29
N GLN A 554 31.82 10.32 37.27
CA GLN A 554 33.14 10.74 37.78
C GLN A 554 33.81 9.56 38.50
N LYS A 555 35.13 9.38 38.30
CA LYS A 555 35.90 8.43 39.11
C LYS A 555 35.99 9.00 40.52
N SER A 556 35.78 8.19 41.56
CA SER A 556 36.06 8.62 42.92
C SER A 556 37.56 8.92 43.03
N VAL A 557 37.93 10.11 43.47
CA VAL A 557 39.31 10.44 43.82
C VAL A 557 39.52 9.94 45.24
N SER A 558 39.90 8.68 45.41
CA SER A 558 40.40 8.19 46.69
C SER A 558 41.74 8.89 46.98
N GLY A 559 41.75 9.90 47.86
CA GLY A 559 43.03 10.40 48.42
C GLY A 559 43.22 11.89 48.74
N ARG A 560 42.21 12.68 49.09
CA ARG A 560 42.45 13.94 49.84
C ARG A 560 41.44 14.16 50.97
N TYR A 561 41.67 13.48 52.08
CA TYR A 561 41.30 14.04 53.38
C TYR A 561 42.36 15.10 53.72
N HIS A 562 42.01 16.38 53.64
CA HIS A 562 42.74 17.40 54.38
C HIS A 562 42.19 17.39 55.80
N PRO A 563 42.98 17.07 56.84
CA PRO A 563 42.54 17.27 58.20
C PRO A 563 42.36 18.76 58.45
N ILE A 564 41.17 19.13 58.92
CA ILE A 564 40.88 20.44 59.47
C ILE A 564 41.82 20.62 60.67
N ARG A 565 42.57 21.72 60.69
CA ARG A 565 43.33 22.17 61.86
C ARG A 565 42.76 23.49 62.33
#